data_AF-A0A6N8WAK3-F1
#
_entry.id   AF-A0A6N8WAK3-F1
#
_cell.length_a   1.000
_cell.length_b   1.000
_cell.length_c   1.000
_cell.angle_alpha   90.00
_cell.angle_beta   90.00
_cell.angle_gamma   90.00
#
_symmetry.space_group_name_H-M   'P 1'
#
loop_
_entity.id
_entity.type
_entity.pdbx_description
1 polymer ?
#
loop_
_entity_poly.entity_id
_entity_poly.type
_entity_poly.pdbx_seq_one_letter_code
_entity_poly.pdbx_strand_id
1 'polypeptide(L)'
;MLLKGAEAPGPGGERTDEVRKYSDLLTGVTDGHQHGVDVDRCMCGGTACACGTGYRLYVRSAEMPARHGGWSYHSHPIARDGDGNWTVGEACGHTHDIDSELLQSRIDAKLNEEESMTKQAEEQEKEAVDMAKVSAELEKLRKVVALPAEQKAHYDGLDAAAADAFLAKSEEARALEMRAKQEADPVAYRCKATGEALRKSAGAERIAMAKRLDVQQEQIEMLTKANETARLEKMIREEMPHLPNEGGALPALVKAAEEIGPEAVNVLKGASASMGGLFKTVGVSGVDHVTVQAGDPLPEGQAVQKSAGVALEEKVEALMKAENLSRHEAMLKFGRTPEGRNLRARIDAEKPVVTEG
;
A
#
# COMPACT_ATOMS: atom_id res chain seq x y z
N MET A 1 -5.42 -106.80 23.75
CA MET A 1 -4.10 -106.54 24.36
C MET A 1 -3.43 -105.45 23.54
N LEU A 2 -2.96 -104.41 24.23
CA LEU A 2 -2.38 -103.16 23.72
C LEU A 2 -1.28 -103.32 22.65
N LEU A 3 -1.23 -102.38 21.71
CA LEU A 3 0.01 -101.81 21.16
C LEU A 3 -0.23 -100.29 21.01
N LYS A 4 -0.11 -99.50 22.09
CA LYS A 4 1.05 -98.64 22.43
C LYS A 4 1.72 -97.98 21.21
N GLY A 5 1.63 -96.64 21.19
CA GLY A 5 2.09 -95.74 20.14
C GLY A 5 3.58 -95.86 19.82
N ALA A 6 3.87 -95.64 18.53
CA ALA A 6 5.22 -95.42 18.05
C ALA A 6 5.68 -94.03 18.49
N GLU A 7 6.80 -94.03 19.21
CA GLU A 7 7.49 -92.88 19.75
C GLU A 7 7.92 -91.92 18.64
N ALA A 8 7.79 -90.63 18.93
CA ALA A 8 8.35 -89.56 18.12
C ALA A 8 9.88 -89.70 18.01
N PRO A 9 10.50 -89.51 16.84
CA PRO A 9 11.95 -89.42 16.74
C PRO A 9 12.44 -88.12 17.44
N GLY A 10 13.51 -88.28 18.22
CA GLY A 10 14.02 -87.33 19.21
C GLY A 10 14.63 -86.00 18.69
N PRO A 11 15.08 -85.15 19.62
CA PRO A 11 15.45 -83.76 19.38
C PRO A 11 16.88 -83.66 18.83
N GLY A 12 17.04 -83.31 17.55
CA GLY A 12 18.38 -83.24 16.96
C GLY A 12 18.53 -82.45 15.66
N GLY A 13 17.47 -81.82 15.15
CA GLY A 13 17.59 -80.78 14.14
C GLY A 13 17.14 -79.48 14.77
N GLU A 14 18.08 -78.60 15.12
CA GLU A 14 17.72 -77.23 15.51
C GLU A 14 16.88 -76.63 14.40
N ARG A 15 15.60 -76.37 14.71
CA ARG A 15 14.73 -75.60 13.83
C ARG A 15 15.39 -74.25 13.69
N THR A 16 15.79 -73.88 12.48
CA THR A 16 16.20 -72.49 12.22
C THR A 16 14.99 -71.61 12.56
N ASP A 17 15.22 -70.43 13.15
CA ASP A 17 14.14 -69.54 13.58
C ASP A 17 13.19 -69.15 12.43
N GLU A 18 13.69 -69.19 11.19
CA GLU A 18 12.89 -69.06 9.98
C GLU A 18 11.91 -70.24 9.77
N VAL A 19 12.34 -71.49 9.90
CA VAL A 19 11.43 -72.64 9.76
C VAL A 19 10.38 -72.67 10.88
N ARG A 20 10.71 -72.23 12.11
CA ARG A 20 9.71 -72.01 13.17
C ARG A 20 8.67 -70.96 12.77
N LYS A 21 9.10 -69.78 12.32
CA LYS A 21 8.21 -68.68 11.90
C LYS A 21 7.19 -69.12 10.83
N TYR A 22 7.57 -70.06 9.96
CA TYR A 22 6.73 -70.50 8.85
C TYR A 22 6.02 -71.86 9.08
N SER A 23 6.41 -72.70 10.04
CA SER A 23 5.85 -74.07 10.17
C SER A 23 4.63 -74.21 11.09
N ASP A 24 4.26 -73.16 11.83
CA ASP A 24 3.20 -73.23 12.85
C ASP A 24 1.76 -73.32 12.29
N LEU A 25 1.57 -73.09 10.98
CA LEU A 25 0.27 -73.19 10.32
C LEU A 25 -0.14 -74.64 10.02
N LEU A 26 0.81 -75.58 9.97
CA LEU A 26 0.54 -76.98 9.63
C LEU A 26 0.30 -77.80 10.88
N THR A 27 -0.83 -78.50 10.94
CA THR A 27 -1.21 -79.31 12.11
C THR A 27 -0.76 -80.77 12.00
N GLY A 28 -0.06 -81.15 10.92
CA GLY A 28 0.41 -82.52 10.67
C GLY A 28 1.71 -82.61 9.85
N VAL A 29 2.41 -83.75 9.97
CA VAL A 29 3.57 -84.10 9.15
C VAL A 29 3.12 -85.09 8.08
N THR A 30 3.13 -84.68 6.81
CA THR A 30 2.97 -85.57 5.66
C THR A 30 4.35 -86.07 5.19
N ASP A 31 4.50 -87.39 5.02
CA ASP A 31 5.72 -88.06 4.50
C ASP A 31 7.05 -87.75 5.22
N GLY A 32 7.00 -87.49 6.53
CA GLY A 32 8.18 -87.44 7.40
C GLY A 32 9.07 -86.20 7.27
N HIS A 33 8.65 -85.16 6.55
CA HIS A 33 9.38 -83.89 6.41
C HIS A 33 8.46 -82.69 6.75
N GLN A 34 9.00 -81.69 7.45
CA GLN A 34 8.23 -80.51 7.87
C GLN A 34 8.34 -79.39 6.82
N HIS A 35 7.21 -78.82 6.41
CA HIS A 35 7.16 -77.71 5.48
C HIS A 35 7.01 -76.36 6.23
N GLY A 36 7.62 -75.30 5.71
CA GLY A 36 7.31 -73.92 6.06
C GLY A 36 6.19 -73.39 5.18
N VAL A 37 5.29 -72.59 5.73
CA VAL A 37 4.12 -72.06 5.07
C VAL A 37 4.09 -70.54 5.15
N ASP A 38 3.86 -69.92 4.00
CA ASP A 38 3.69 -68.49 3.83
C ASP A 38 2.37 -68.19 3.12
N VAL A 39 1.77 -67.05 3.44
CA VAL A 39 0.52 -66.60 2.82
C VAL A 39 0.83 -65.33 2.07
N ASP A 40 0.67 -65.38 0.75
CA ASP A 40 0.96 -64.24 -0.11
C ASP A 40 -0.16 -64.03 -1.12
N ARG A 41 -0.24 -62.83 -1.69
CA ARG A 41 -1.23 -62.46 -2.69
C ARG A 41 -1.04 -63.35 -3.93
N CYS A 42 -2.12 -63.85 -4.54
CA CYS A 42 -1.98 -64.63 -5.77
C CYS A 42 -1.32 -63.75 -6.84
N MET A 43 -0.22 -64.21 -7.43
CA MET A 43 0.41 -63.59 -8.61
C MET A 43 -0.38 -63.79 -9.91
N CYS A 44 -1.67 -64.12 -9.80
CA CYS A 44 -2.61 -64.19 -10.90
C CYS A 44 -2.80 -62.77 -11.46
N GLY A 45 -2.07 -62.39 -12.50
CA GLY A 45 -1.97 -61.01 -13.02
C GLY A 45 -3.24 -60.43 -13.69
N GLY A 46 -4.43 -60.63 -13.15
CA GLY A 46 -5.68 -60.10 -13.69
C GLY A 46 -6.74 -59.82 -12.62
N THR A 47 -7.66 -58.90 -12.93
CA THR A 47 -8.73 -58.35 -12.08
C THR A 47 -9.79 -59.36 -11.58
N ALA A 48 -9.64 -60.64 -11.89
CA ALA A 48 -10.46 -61.71 -11.35
C ALA A 48 -9.60 -62.97 -11.14
N CYS A 49 -9.07 -63.14 -9.92
CA CYS A 49 -8.43 -64.40 -9.56
C CYS A 49 -9.49 -65.50 -9.46
N ALA A 50 -9.38 -66.56 -10.28
CA ALA A 50 -10.21 -67.76 -10.15
C ALA A 50 -10.03 -68.50 -8.79
N CYS A 51 -9.08 -68.06 -7.96
CA CYS A 51 -8.87 -68.52 -6.60
C CYS A 51 -9.88 -67.96 -5.57
N GLY A 52 -10.75 -67.03 -5.96
CA GLY A 52 -11.86 -66.52 -5.13
C GLY A 52 -11.47 -65.57 -3.99
N THR A 53 -10.25 -65.67 -3.44
CA THR A 53 -9.84 -64.95 -2.21
C THR A 53 -8.67 -63.99 -2.41
N GLY A 54 -7.97 -64.07 -3.55
CA GLY A 54 -6.82 -63.21 -3.85
C GLY A 54 -5.51 -63.59 -3.14
N TYR A 55 -5.51 -64.64 -2.30
CA TYR A 55 -4.33 -65.13 -1.58
C TYR A 55 -4.05 -66.60 -1.89
N ARG A 56 -2.80 -67.05 -1.70
CA ARG A 56 -2.37 -68.44 -1.84
C ARG A 56 -1.50 -68.87 -0.67
N LEU A 57 -1.58 -70.16 -0.36
CA LEU A 57 -0.70 -70.81 0.58
C LEU A 57 0.55 -71.30 -0.15
N TYR A 58 1.71 -70.76 0.19
CA TYR A 58 3.00 -71.18 -0.33
C TYR A 58 3.66 -72.12 0.66
N VAL A 59 3.94 -73.34 0.21
CA VAL A 59 4.54 -74.38 1.01
C VAL A 59 5.99 -74.56 0.56
N ARG A 60 6.92 -74.50 1.52
CA ARG A 60 8.38 -74.58 1.35
C ARG A 60 8.87 -75.85 2.05
N SER A 61 9.50 -76.79 1.36
CA SER A 61 10.21 -77.88 2.04
C SER A 61 11.71 -77.60 2.13
N ALA A 62 12.31 -77.90 3.28
CA ALA A 62 13.76 -77.98 3.40
C ALA A 62 14.19 -79.42 3.07
N GLU A 63 14.57 -79.68 1.81
CA GLU A 63 15.26 -80.93 1.49
C GLU A 63 16.72 -80.86 1.98
N MET A 64 17.16 -81.85 2.75
CA MET A 64 18.57 -82.09 3.09
C MET A 64 18.98 -83.47 2.54
N PRO A 65 20.22 -83.68 2.02
CA PRO A 65 21.11 -82.79 1.29
C PRO A 65 21.45 -83.41 -0.08
N ALA A 66 20.85 -82.96 -1.18
CA ALA A 66 21.15 -83.49 -2.51
C ALA A 66 21.97 -82.50 -3.35
N ARG A 67 23.25 -82.30 -2.99
CA ARG A 67 24.36 -81.75 -3.84
C ARG A 67 24.17 -80.46 -4.67
N HIS A 68 22.98 -79.85 -4.71
CA HIS A 68 22.63 -78.62 -5.39
C HIS A 68 21.46 -78.01 -4.61
N GLY A 69 21.74 -77.03 -3.73
CA GLY A 69 20.79 -76.43 -2.79
C GLY A 69 19.58 -75.74 -3.43
N GLY A 70 18.62 -76.52 -3.91
CA GLY A 70 17.32 -76.07 -4.39
C GLY A 70 16.24 -76.33 -3.34
N TRP A 71 15.46 -75.31 -3.04
CA TRP A 71 14.21 -75.45 -2.29
C TRP A 71 13.11 -75.94 -3.25
N SER A 72 12.33 -76.95 -2.84
CA SER A 72 11.12 -77.32 -3.58
C SER A 72 9.95 -76.51 -3.04
N TYR A 73 9.26 -75.79 -3.93
CA TYR A 73 8.12 -74.94 -3.61
C TYR A 73 6.91 -75.37 -4.42
N HIS A 74 5.75 -75.47 -3.77
CA HIS A 74 4.46 -75.54 -4.47
C HIS A 74 3.41 -74.71 -3.71
N SER A 75 2.31 -74.38 -4.39
CA SER A 75 1.25 -73.54 -3.83
C SER A 75 -0.08 -74.26 -3.87
N HIS A 76 -0.83 -74.20 -2.77
CA HIS A 76 -2.20 -74.69 -2.72
C HIS A 76 -3.20 -73.55 -2.90
N PRO A 77 -4.34 -73.80 -3.59
CA PRO A 77 -5.47 -72.89 -3.50
C PRO A 77 -6.07 -72.96 -2.10
N ILE A 78 -6.47 -71.80 -1.57
CA ILE A 78 -7.21 -71.69 -0.31
C ILE A 78 -8.57 -71.07 -0.57
N ALA A 79 -9.61 -71.66 0.01
CA ALA A 79 -10.99 -71.22 -0.15
C ALA A 79 -11.73 -71.36 1.17
N ARG A 80 -12.80 -70.59 1.35
CA ARG A 80 -13.75 -70.81 2.44
C ARG A 80 -14.75 -71.89 2.04
N ASP A 81 -15.00 -72.83 2.92
CA ASP A 81 -16.10 -73.79 2.78
C ASP A 81 -17.46 -73.14 3.07
N GLY A 82 -18.53 -73.93 2.97
CA GLY A 82 -19.91 -73.48 3.22
C GLY A 82 -20.18 -73.07 4.67
N ASP A 83 -19.32 -73.49 5.61
CA ASP A 83 -19.39 -73.15 7.04
C ASP A 83 -18.49 -71.96 7.39
N GLY A 84 -17.76 -71.43 6.39
CA GLY A 84 -16.89 -70.27 6.51
C GLY A 84 -15.48 -70.58 7.00
N ASN A 85 -15.10 -71.86 7.15
CA ASN A 85 -13.74 -72.26 7.54
C ASN A 85 -12.81 -72.26 6.34
N TRP A 86 -11.50 -72.06 6.58
CA TRP A 86 -10.52 -72.13 5.52
C TRP A 86 -10.18 -73.58 5.18
N THR A 87 -10.22 -73.89 3.89
CA THR A 87 -9.85 -75.18 3.34
C THR A 87 -8.71 -75.02 2.35
N VAL A 88 -7.82 -76.00 2.34
CA VAL A 88 -6.70 -76.09 1.40
C VAL A 88 -7.09 -77.10 0.33
N GLY A 89 -7.17 -76.64 -0.91
CA GLY A 89 -7.43 -77.53 -2.04
C GLY A 89 -6.20 -78.36 -2.38
N GLU A 90 -6.43 -79.52 -2.98
CA GLU A 90 -5.37 -80.42 -3.43
C GLU A 90 -4.50 -79.73 -4.50
N ALA A 91 -3.19 -79.83 -4.36
CA ALA A 91 -2.22 -79.41 -5.37
C ALA A 91 -1.11 -80.45 -5.45
N CYS A 92 -0.59 -80.71 -6.66
CA CYS A 92 0.47 -81.70 -6.87
C CYS A 92 0.17 -83.08 -6.27
N GLY A 93 -1.11 -83.51 -6.26
CA GLY A 93 -1.53 -84.83 -5.80
C GLY A 93 -1.61 -85.01 -4.29
N HIS A 94 -1.51 -83.94 -3.48
CA HIS A 94 -1.66 -84.00 -2.03
C HIS A 94 -2.32 -82.73 -1.47
N THR A 95 -2.63 -82.75 -0.16
CA THR A 95 -3.16 -81.60 0.59
C THR A 95 -2.48 -81.50 1.97
N HIS A 96 -2.77 -80.44 2.71
CA HIS A 96 -2.27 -80.19 4.06
C HIS A 96 -3.40 -79.86 5.02
N ASP A 97 -3.28 -80.33 6.27
CA ASP A 97 -4.09 -79.84 7.38
C ASP A 97 -3.52 -78.52 7.90
N ILE A 98 -4.38 -77.51 8.01
CA ILE A 98 -4.01 -76.17 8.47
C ILE A 98 -4.85 -75.72 9.68
N ASP A 99 -4.25 -74.88 10.51
CA ASP A 99 -4.99 -74.12 11.51
C ASP A 99 -5.73 -72.95 10.85
N SER A 100 -7.06 -73.07 10.76
CA SER A 100 -7.94 -72.08 10.13
C SER A 100 -7.96 -70.73 10.86
N GLU A 101 -7.86 -70.71 12.19
CA GLU A 101 -7.86 -69.47 12.98
C GLU A 101 -6.54 -68.73 12.80
N LEU A 102 -5.42 -69.47 12.84
CA LEU A 102 -4.11 -68.91 12.58
C LEU A 102 -3.97 -68.40 11.14
N LEU A 103 -4.54 -69.11 10.15
CA LEU A 103 -4.56 -68.64 8.76
C LEU A 103 -5.36 -67.34 8.63
N GLN A 104 -6.54 -67.27 9.25
CA GLN A 104 -7.36 -66.05 9.23
C GLN A 104 -6.60 -64.86 9.81
N SER A 105 -5.96 -65.01 10.97
CA SER A 105 -5.19 -63.92 11.60
C SER A 105 -4.03 -63.42 10.73
N ARG A 106 -3.38 -64.30 9.95
CA ARG A 106 -2.30 -63.91 9.02
C ARG A 106 -2.83 -63.18 7.80
N ILE A 107 -3.97 -63.58 7.26
CA ILE A 107 -4.66 -62.86 6.17
C ILE A 107 -5.08 -61.47 6.66
N ASP A 108 -5.65 -61.37 7.86
CA ASP A 108 -6.06 -60.08 8.44
C ASP A 108 -4.87 -59.15 8.69
N ALA A 109 -3.74 -59.69 9.16
CA ALA A 109 -2.51 -58.91 9.32
C ALA A 109 -2.01 -58.32 7.99
N LYS A 110 -2.09 -59.10 6.90
CA LYS A 110 -1.72 -58.64 5.54
C LYS A 110 -2.67 -57.58 5.01
N LEU A 111 -3.98 -57.77 5.18
CA LEU A 111 -4.98 -56.79 4.78
C LEU A 111 -4.81 -55.46 5.54
N ASN A 112 -4.54 -55.52 6.84
CA ASN A 112 -4.29 -54.32 7.67
C ASN A 112 -3.00 -53.58 7.29
N GLU A 113 -1.92 -54.30 6.95
CA GLU A 113 -0.68 -53.70 6.41
C GLU A 113 -0.94 -52.97 5.09
N GLU A 114 -1.67 -53.61 4.16
CA GLU A 114 -2.03 -53.01 2.87
C GLU A 114 -2.90 -51.76 3.05
N GLU A 115 -3.91 -51.80 3.92
CA GLU A 115 -4.76 -50.64 4.21
C GLU A 115 -3.97 -49.48 4.84
N SER A 116 -3.05 -49.79 5.76
CA SER A 116 -2.16 -48.81 6.39
C SER A 116 -1.24 -48.12 5.37
N MET A 117 -0.60 -48.90 4.50
CA MET A 117 0.26 -48.36 3.44
C MET A 117 -0.53 -47.49 2.45
N THR A 118 -1.77 -47.88 2.13
CA THR A 118 -2.63 -47.12 1.22
C THR A 118 -3.01 -45.78 1.83
N LYS A 119 -3.41 -45.75 3.11
CA LYS A 119 -3.70 -44.50 3.84
C LYS A 119 -2.49 -43.58 3.93
N GLN A 120 -1.30 -44.13 4.20
CA GLN A 120 -0.06 -43.34 4.21
C GLN A 120 0.26 -42.73 2.84
N ALA A 121 0.03 -43.46 1.76
CA ALA A 121 0.24 -42.93 0.41
C ALA A 121 -0.74 -41.78 0.08
N GLU A 122 -2.02 -41.92 0.45
CA GLU A 122 -3.03 -40.87 0.29
C GLU A 122 -2.70 -39.61 1.12
N GLU A 123 -2.24 -39.78 2.38
CA GLU A 123 -1.80 -38.68 3.24
C GLU A 123 -0.58 -37.97 2.65
N GLN A 124 0.42 -38.71 2.17
CA GLN A 124 1.62 -38.14 1.53
C GLN A 124 1.29 -37.38 0.24
N GLU A 125 0.38 -37.89 -0.58
CA GLU A 125 -0.06 -37.21 -1.80
C GLU A 125 -0.78 -35.90 -1.46
N LYS A 126 -1.66 -35.92 -0.45
CA LYS A 126 -2.36 -34.73 0.03
C LYS A 126 -1.40 -33.68 0.59
N GLU A 127 -0.44 -34.08 1.42
CA GLU A 127 0.61 -33.19 1.93
C GLU A 127 1.45 -32.58 0.82
N ALA A 128 1.80 -33.35 -0.21
CA ALA A 128 2.55 -32.85 -1.36
C ALA A 128 1.75 -31.81 -2.16
N VAL A 129 0.45 -32.03 -2.37
CA VAL A 129 -0.45 -31.06 -3.02
C VAL A 129 -0.58 -29.78 -2.19
N ASP A 130 -0.72 -29.91 -0.87
CA ASP A 130 -0.86 -28.75 0.01
C ASP A 130 0.46 -27.94 0.08
N MET A 131 1.61 -28.61 0.14
CA MET A 131 2.93 -27.98 0.03
C MET A 131 3.13 -27.25 -1.31
N ALA A 132 2.67 -27.82 -2.42
CA ALA A 132 2.73 -27.19 -3.74
C ALA A 132 1.87 -25.91 -3.78
N LYS A 133 0.69 -25.92 -3.17
CA LYS A 133 -0.18 -24.73 -3.07
C LYS A 133 0.46 -23.64 -2.21
N VAL A 134 0.96 -24.00 -1.02
CA VAL A 134 1.60 -23.05 -0.10
C VAL A 134 2.84 -22.42 -0.73
N SER A 135 3.66 -23.22 -1.41
CA SER A 135 4.85 -22.70 -2.09
C SER A 135 4.51 -21.75 -3.24
N ALA A 136 3.46 -22.04 -4.02
CA ALA A 136 2.95 -21.15 -5.07
C ALA A 136 2.42 -19.83 -4.50
N GLU A 137 1.71 -19.88 -3.36
CA GLU A 137 1.19 -18.68 -2.69
C GLU A 137 2.32 -17.82 -2.11
N LEU A 138 3.35 -18.44 -1.52
CA LEU A 138 4.54 -17.74 -1.04
C LEU A 138 5.32 -17.08 -2.18
N GLU A 139 5.48 -17.76 -3.32
CA GLU A 139 6.06 -17.19 -4.55
C GLU A 139 5.29 -15.95 -5.02
N LYS A 140 3.96 -16.02 -5.04
CA LYS A 140 3.08 -14.90 -5.40
C LYS A 140 3.26 -13.74 -4.42
N LEU A 141 3.21 -13.99 -3.12
CA LEU A 141 3.39 -12.97 -2.09
C LEU A 141 4.76 -12.29 -2.18
N ARG A 142 5.83 -13.05 -2.42
CA ARG A 142 7.17 -12.51 -2.64
C ARG A 142 7.21 -11.55 -3.84
N LYS A 143 6.59 -11.94 -4.96
CA LYS A 143 6.49 -11.09 -6.16
C LYS A 143 5.70 -9.81 -5.89
N VAL A 144 4.60 -9.89 -5.15
CA VAL A 144 3.79 -8.72 -4.78
C VAL A 144 4.54 -7.76 -3.85
N VAL A 145 5.24 -8.29 -2.84
CA VAL A 145 6.02 -7.46 -1.88
C VAL A 145 7.20 -6.78 -2.58
N ALA A 146 7.79 -7.41 -3.60
CA ALA A 146 8.88 -6.83 -4.38
C ALA A 146 8.42 -5.73 -5.36
N LEU A 147 7.11 -5.48 -5.53
CA LEU A 147 6.63 -4.45 -6.44
C LEU A 147 6.94 -3.04 -5.90
N PRO A 148 7.47 -2.13 -6.76
CA PRO A 148 7.52 -0.70 -6.47
C PRO A 148 6.13 -0.12 -6.18
N ALA A 149 6.07 0.96 -5.40
CA ALA A 149 4.80 1.56 -4.95
C ALA A 149 3.80 1.84 -6.09
N GLU A 150 4.29 2.34 -7.24
CA GLU A 150 3.46 2.64 -8.41
C GLU A 150 2.89 1.37 -9.06
N GLN A 151 3.69 0.30 -9.14
CA GLN A 151 3.24 -1.00 -9.67
C GLN A 151 2.29 -1.70 -8.70
N LYS A 152 2.49 -1.53 -7.40
CA LYS A 152 1.61 -2.07 -6.37
C LYS A 152 0.23 -1.42 -6.41
N ALA A 153 0.17 -0.08 -6.51
CA ALA A 153 -1.09 0.63 -6.67
C ALA A 153 -1.85 0.20 -7.93
N HIS A 154 -1.12 -0.12 -9.02
CA HIS A 154 -1.75 -0.69 -10.20
C HIS A 154 -2.27 -2.11 -9.97
N TYR A 155 -1.45 -2.98 -9.37
CA TYR A 155 -1.80 -4.36 -9.04
C TYR A 155 -3.04 -4.46 -8.14
N ASP A 156 -3.13 -3.62 -7.11
CA ASP A 156 -4.25 -3.59 -6.16
C ASP A 156 -5.59 -3.20 -6.83
N GLY A 157 -5.53 -2.54 -7.99
CA GLY A 157 -6.70 -2.18 -8.80
C GLY A 157 -7.09 -3.19 -9.87
N LEU A 158 -6.35 -4.30 -10.03
CA LEU A 158 -6.62 -5.35 -11.01
C LEU A 158 -7.52 -6.45 -10.42
N ASP A 159 -8.31 -7.10 -11.28
CA ASP A 159 -8.96 -8.37 -10.91
C ASP A 159 -7.93 -9.50 -10.79
N ALA A 160 -8.34 -10.63 -10.22
CA ALA A 160 -7.44 -11.75 -9.93
C ALA A 160 -6.70 -12.28 -11.17
N ALA A 161 -7.36 -12.36 -12.33
CA ALA A 161 -6.73 -12.88 -13.55
C ALA A 161 -5.75 -11.86 -14.14
N ALA A 162 -6.12 -10.58 -14.16
CA ALA A 162 -5.26 -9.50 -14.62
C ALA A 162 -4.05 -9.29 -13.69
N ALA A 163 -4.23 -9.45 -12.38
CA ALA A 163 -3.19 -9.39 -11.37
C ALA A 163 -2.15 -10.49 -11.57
N ASP A 164 -2.58 -11.73 -11.83
CA ASP A 164 -1.68 -12.86 -12.11
C ASP A 164 -0.95 -12.66 -13.45
N ALA A 165 -1.64 -12.17 -14.48
CA ALA A 165 -1.01 -11.83 -15.76
C ALA A 165 0.01 -10.70 -15.63
N PHE A 166 -0.21 -9.73 -14.74
CA PHE A 166 0.74 -8.66 -14.45
C PHE A 166 1.97 -9.17 -13.70
N LEU A 167 1.79 -10.03 -12.69
CA LEU A 167 2.91 -10.64 -11.94
C LEU A 167 3.74 -11.60 -12.80
N ALA A 168 3.14 -12.23 -13.80
CA ALA A 168 3.82 -13.14 -14.73
C ALA A 168 4.76 -12.43 -15.72
N LYS A 169 4.62 -11.11 -15.92
CA LYS A 169 5.49 -10.32 -16.79
C LYS A 169 6.91 -10.20 -16.21
N SER A 170 7.90 -9.87 -17.04
CA SER A 170 9.22 -9.47 -16.53
C SER A 170 9.13 -8.11 -15.83
N GLU A 171 10.14 -7.77 -15.03
CA GLU A 171 10.22 -6.46 -14.40
C GLU A 171 10.25 -5.33 -15.43
N GLU A 172 11.01 -5.49 -16.52
CA GLU A 172 11.05 -4.47 -17.58
C GLU A 172 9.69 -4.33 -18.28
N ALA A 173 9.02 -5.46 -18.54
CA ALA A 173 7.71 -5.44 -19.19
C ALA A 173 6.64 -4.75 -18.31
N ARG A 174 6.65 -4.98 -16.99
CA ARG A 174 5.79 -4.25 -16.05
C ARG A 174 6.11 -2.76 -16.03
N ALA A 175 7.39 -2.39 -15.97
CA ALA A 175 7.81 -0.99 -15.97
C ALA A 175 7.37 -0.26 -17.26
N LEU A 176 7.48 -0.94 -18.41
CA LEU A 176 7.11 -0.37 -19.71
C LEU A 176 5.59 -0.19 -19.82
N GLU A 177 4.79 -1.13 -19.31
CA GLU A 177 3.33 -0.97 -19.21
C GLU A 177 2.94 0.21 -18.30
N MET A 178 3.58 0.33 -17.14
CA MET A 178 3.32 1.46 -16.23
C MET A 178 3.67 2.79 -16.86
N ARG A 179 4.81 2.87 -17.56
CA ARG A 179 5.22 4.07 -18.28
C ARG A 179 4.23 4.42 -19.39
N ALA A 180 3.75 3.43 -20.16
CA ALA A 180 2.73 3.66 -21.19
C ALA A 180 1.42 4.21 -20.59
N LYS A 181 1.01 3.70 -19.41
CA LYS A 181 -0.16 4.22 -18.68
C LYS A 181 0.06 5.64 -18.17
N GLN A 182 1.25 5.96 -17.68
CA GLN A 182 1.61 7.32 -17.25
C GLN A 182 1.68 8.31 -18.44
N GLU A 183 2.15 7.87 -19.61
CA GLU A 183 2.20 8.68 -20.82
C GLU A 183 0.80 8.93 -21.40
N ALA A 184 -0.09 7.94 -21.33
CA ALA A 184 -1.49 8.08 -21.74
C ALA A 184 -2.35 8.90 -20.76
N ASP A 185 -1.85 9.18 -19.55
CA ASP A 185 -2.60 9.93 -18.55
C ASP A 185 -2.69 11.42 -18.92
N PRO A 186 -3.91 11.95 -19.17
CA PRO A 186 -4.08 13.31 -19.64
C PRO A 186 -3.69 14.35 -18.59
N VAL A 187 -3.11 15.46 -19.07
CA VAL A 187 -2.83 16.64 -18.25
C VAL A 187 -4.14 17.24 -17.74
N ALA A 188 -4.28 17.33 -16.42
CA ALA A 188 -5.46 17.88 -15.75
C ALA A 188 -5.27 19.36 -15.38
N TYR A 189 -4.03 19.79 -15.11
CA TYR A 189 -3.71 21.15 -14.73
C TYR A 189 -2.27 21.51 -15.07
N ARG A 190 -1.98 22.79 -15.37
CA ARG A 190 -0.62 23.29 -15.55
C ARG A 190 -0.38 24.44 -14.56
N CYS A 191 0.63 24.28 -13.71
CA CYS A 191 1.00 25.28 -12.71
C CYS A 191 1.46 26.56 -13.42
N LYS A 192 0.97 27.72 -13.00
CA LYS A 192 1.30 29.01 -13.64
C LYS A 192 2.74 29.43 -13.36
N ALA A 193 3.20 29.24 -12.12
CA ALA A 193 4.53 29.69 -11.70
C ALA A 193 5.67 28.84 -12.30
N THR A 194 5.51 27.51 -12.34
CA THR A 194 6.57 26.59 -12.77
C THR A 194 6.37 26.02 -14.17
N GLY A 195 5.16 26.14 -14.75
CA GLY A 195 4.80 25.51 -16.02
C GLY A 195 4.62 23.99 -15.93
N GLU A 196 4.72 23.38 -14.75
CA GLU A 196 4.62 21.93 -14.56
C GLU A 196 3.22 21.41 -14.90
N ALA A 197 3.14 20.33 -15.69
CA ALA A 197 1.90 19.69 -16.07
C ALA A 197 1.52 18.56 -15.10
N LEU A 198 0.49 18.79 -14.29
CA LEU A 198 -0.10 17.79 -13.42
C LEU A 198 -1.13 16.96 -14.19
N ARG A 199 -0.96 15.64 -14.21
CA ARG A 199 -1.87 14.69 -14.87
C ARG A 199 -2.97 14.21 -13.92
N LYS A 200 -4.01 13.54 -14.43
CA LYS A 200 -5.15 13.10 -13.59
C LYS A 200 -4.72 12.10 -12.51
N SER A 201 -3.75 11.23 -12.78
CA SER A 201 -3.22 10.28 -11.80
C SER A 201 -2.52 10.94 -10.61
N ALA A 202 -2.14 12.21 -10.71
CA ALA A 202 -1.53 12.95 -9.60
C ALA A 202 -2.49 13.15 -8.41
N GLY A 203 -3.78 12.87 -8.60
CA GLY A 203 -4.81 12.94 -7.57
C GLY A 203 -5.46 14.33 -7.48
N ALA A 204 -6.75 14.34 -7.15
CA ALA A 204 -7.55 15.56 -7.06
C ALA A 204 -6.99 16.53 -6.01
N GLU A 205 -6.46 16.03 -4.89
CA GLU A 205 -5.90 16.83 -3.81
C GLU A 205 -4.65 17.62 -4.24
N ARG A 206 -3.74 16.97 -4.97
CA ARG A 206 -2.52 17.62 -5.48
C ARG A 206 -2.83 18.68 -6.52
N ILE A 207 -3.78 18.40 -7.42
CA ILE A 207 -4.27 19.39 -8.38
C ILE A 207 -4.93 20.58 -7.66
N ALA A 208 -5.74 20.33 -6.63
CA ALA A 208 -6.38 21.37 -5.84
C ALA A 208 -5.36 22.19 -5.03
N MET A 209 -4.31 21.56 -4.50
CA MET A 209 -3.20 22.25 -3.85
C MET A 209 -2.44 23.15 -4.82
N ALA A 210 -2.09 22.64 -6.01
CA ALA A 210 -1.40 23.43 -7.02
C ALA A 210 -2.21 24.67 -7.45
N LYS A 211 -3.52 24.53 -7.65
CA LYS A 211 -4.41 25.66 -7.91
C LYS A 211 -4.42 26.68 -6.77
N ARG A 212 -4.46 26.22 -5.52
CA ARG A 212 -4.41 27.11 -4.34
C ARG A 212 -3.08 27.86 -4.26
N LEU A 213 -1.97 27.19 -4.56
CA LEU A 213 -0.64 27.81 -4.57
C LEU A 213 -0.54 28.88 -5.67
N ASP A 214 -1.05 28.62 -6.87
CA ASP A 214 -1.06 29.64 -7.93
C ASP A 214 -1.90 30.86 -7.53
N VAL A 215 -3.06 30.67 -6.88
CA VAL A 215 -3.88 31.78 -6.36
C VAL A 215 -3.14 32.55 -5.25
N GLN A 216 -2.48 31.83 -4.33
CA GLN A 216 -1.70 32.46 -3.26
C GLN A 216 -0.53 33.26 -3.82
N GLN A 217 0.15 32.75 -4.85
CA GLN A 217 1.25 33.44 -5.51
C GLN A 217 0.77 34.73 -6.17
N GLU A 218 -0.36 34.69 -6.89
CA GLU A 218 -0.98 35.89 -7.47
C GLU A 218 -1.34 36.93 -6.39
N GLN A 219 -1.86 36.48 -5.24
CA GLN A 219 -2.16 37.37 -4.10
C GLN A 219 -0.90 37.98 -3.49
N ILE A 220 0.17 37.19 -3.32
CA ILE A 220 1.45 37.66 -2.80
C ILE A 220 2.05 38.71 -3.74
N GLU A 221 2.03 38.47 -5.05
CA GLU A 221 2.53 39.42 -6.05
C GLU A 221 1.73 40.72 -6.05
N MET A 222 0.40 40.63 -5.94
CA MET A 222 -0.48 41.79 -5.83
C MET A 222 -0.17 42.62 -4.57
N LEU A 223 -0.10 41.96 -3.40
CA LEU A 223 0.20 42.63 -2.13
C LEU A 223 1.60 43.23 -2.10
N THR A 224 2.58 42.54 -2.69
CA THR A 224 3.96 43.03 -2.77
C THR A 224 4.03 44.30 -3.61
N LYS A 225 3.39 44.31 -4.79
CA LYS A 225 3.30 45.52 -5.64
C LYS A 225 2.57 46.67 -4.95
N ALA A 226 1.48 46.37 -4.24
CA ALA A 226 0.74 47.39 -3.50
C ALA A 226 1.57 47.99 -2.35
N ASN A 227 2.26 47.15 -1.57
CA ASN A 227 3.14 47.59 -0.48
C ASN A 227 4.33 48.40 -1.00
N GLU A 228 4.94 47.98 -2.10
CA GLU A 228 6.04 48.72 -2.74
C GLU A 228 5.58 50.08 -3.22
N THR A 229 4.42 50.15 -3.88
CA THR A 229 3.82 51.42 -4.33
C THR A 229 3.54 52.35 -3.15
N ALA A 230 2.93 51.83 -2.07
CA ALA A 230 2.66 52.61 -0.87
C ALA A 230 3.95 53.12 -0.18
N ARG A 231 5.01 52.32 -0.17
CA ARG A 231 6.33 52.74 0.34
C ARG A 231 6.89 53.89 -0.49
N LEU A 232 6.83 53.79 -1.82
CA LEU A 232 7.31 54.83 -2.74
C LEU A 232 6.50 56.12 -2.61
N GLU A 233 5.16 56.02 -2.53
CA GLU A 233 4.29 57.18 -2.31
C GLU A 233 4.61 57.90 -0.99
N LYS A 234 4.89 57.14 0.07
CA LYS A 234 5.33 57.70 1.36
C LYS A 234 6.67 58.42 1.22
N MET A 235 7.67 57.79 0.61
CA MET A 235 8.99 58.39 0.38
C MET A 235 8.89 59.68 -0.43
N ILE A 236 8.10 59.67 -1.52
CA ILE A 236 7.84 60.85 -2.35
C ILE A 236 7.26 61.98 -1.50
N ARG A 237 6.27 61.69 -0.66
CA ARG A 237 5.62 62.69 0.19
C ARG A 237 6.57 63.28 1.23
N GLU A 238 7.42 62.47 1.84
CA GLU A 238 8.29 62.88 2.95
C GLU A 238 9.60 63.52 2.46
N GLU A 239 10.18 63.01 1.37
CA GLU A 239 11.54 63.37 0.93
C GLU A 239 11.57 64.13 -0.40
N MET A 240 10.49 64.10 -1.18
CA MET A 240 10.38 64.78 -2.48
C MET A 240 9.07 65.59 -2.64
N PRO A 241 8.66 66.40 -1.64
CA PRO A 241 7.33 66.99 -1.59
C PRO A 241 7.04 68.02 -2.68
N HIS A 242 8.08 68.54 -3.34
CA HIS A 242 7.98 69.63 -4.30
C HIS A 242 7.97 69.15 -5.75
N LEU A 243 8.22 67.85 -6.01
CA LEU A 243 8.15 67.32 -7.37
C LEU A 243 6.70 67.25 -7.85
N PRO A 244 6.43 67.62 -9.11
CA PRO A 244 5.09 67.54 -9.68
C PRO A 244 4.71 66.06 -9.86
N ASN A 245 3.54 65.69 -9.35
CA ASN A 245 2.99 64.34 -9.50
C ASN A 245 1.64 64.36 -10.23
N GLU A 246 1.49 65.27 -11.20
CA GLU A 246 0.31 65.30 -12.05
C GLU A 246 0.28 64.02 -12.89
N GLY A 247 -0.72 63.16 -12.65
CA GLY A 247 -0.87 61.87 -13.33
C GLY A 247 -0.27 60.65 -12.63
N GLY A 248 0.29 60.77 -11.43
CA GLY A 248 0.70 59.62 -10.61
C GLY A 248 1.93 58.85 -11.12
N ALA A 249 2.74 59.45 -12.01
CA ALA A 249 3.91 58.81 -12.60
C ALA A 249 5.14 58.81 -11.67
N LEU A 250 5.12 59.61 -10.60
CA LEU A 250 6.28 59.83 -9.74
C LEU A 250 6.74 58.56 -8.99
N PRO A 251 5.85 57.68 -8.46
CA PRO A 251 6.26 56.38 -7.93
C PRO A 251 7.04 55.49 -8.91
N ALA A 252 6.64 55.47 -10.20
CA ALA A 252 7.35 54.71 -11.22
C ALA A 252 8.74 55.30 -11.53
N LEU A 253 8.86 56.63 -11.52
CA LEU A 253 10.15 57.31 -11.69
C LEU A 253 11.11 57.04 -10.53
N VAL A 254 10.61 57.09 -9.29
CA VAL A 254 11.42 56.79 -8.09
C VAL A 254 11.82 55.32 -8.07
N LYS A 255 10.91 54.40 -8.45
CA LYS A 255 11.25 52.99 -8.60
C LYS A 255 12.37 52.75 -9.61
N ALA A 256 12.28 53.38 -10.79
CA ALA A 256 13.34 53.31 -11.80
C ALA A 256 14.67 53.89 -11.29
N ALA A 257 14.63 54.97 -10.50
CA ALA A 257 15.82 55.55 -9.89
C ALA A 257 16.44 54.62 -8.84
N GLU A 258 15.64 53.91 -8.03
CA GLU A 258 16.15 52.89 -7.09
C GLU A 258 16.84 51.72 -7.81
N GLU A 259 16.32 51.29 -8.97
CA GLU A 259 16.95 50.26 -9.80
C GLU A 259 18.30 50.72 -10.39
N ILE A 260 18.46 52.01 -10.69
CA ILE A 260 19.71 52.61 -11.15
C ILE A 260 20.71 52.75 -9.99
N GLY A 261 20.24 53.08 -8.79
CA GLY A 261 21.02 53.13 -7.56
C GLY A 261 20.80 54.40 -6.72
N PRO A 262 21.40 54.46 -5.52
CA PRO A 262 21.13 55.50 -4.52
C PRO A 262 21.47 56.92 -5.01
N GLU A 263 22.46 57.07 -5.90
CA GLU A 263 22.82 58.37 -6.47
C GLU A 263 21.70 58.96 -7.34
N ALA A 264 21.00 58.14 -8.13
CA ALA A 264 19.86 58.60 -8.93
C ALA A 264 18.70 59.07 -8.04
N VAL A 265 18.46 58.37 -6.94
CA VAL A 265 17.47 58.75 -5.93
C VAL A 265 17.87 60.07 -5.25
N ASN A 266 19.14 60.26 -4.92
CA ASN A 266 19.65 61.51 -4.33
C ASN A 266 19.54 62.70 -5.30
N VAL A 267 19.74 62.49 -6.60
CA VAL A 267 19.51 63.53 -7.63
C VAL A 267 18.04 63.96 -7.64
N LEU A 268 17.09 63.03 -7.55
CA LEU A 268 15.66 63.37 -7.47
C LEU A 268 15.32 64.16 -6.19
N LYS A 269 15.88 63.78 -5.04
CA LYS A 269 15.72 64.56 -3.79
C LYS A 269 16.31 65.96 -3.91
N GLY A 270 17.50 66.08 -4.50
CA GLY A 270 18.16 67.36 -4.76
C GLY A 270 17.36 68.24 -5.72
N ALA A 271 16.77 67.67 -6.75
CA ALA A 271 15.87 68.36 -7.68
C ALA A 271 14.61 68.86 -6.95
N SER A 272 13.98 68.02 -6.12
CA SER A 272 12.86 68.44 -5.26
C SER A 272 13.23 69.60 -4.33
N ALA A 273 14.36 69.50 -3.65
CA ALA A 273 14.84 70.55 -2.74
C ALA A 273 15.12 71.86 -3.48
N SER A 274 15.73 71.79 -4.66
CA SER A 274 16.01 72.95 -5.52
C SER A 274 14.73 73.62 -6.02
N MET A 275 13.70 72.82 -6.33
CA MET A 275 12.37 73.32 -6.66
C MET A 275 11.66 73.97 -5.47
N GLY A 276 11.91 73.50 -4.25
CA GLY A 276 11.41 74.14 -3.02
C GLY A 276 11.76 75.63 -2.93
N GLY A 277 12.93 76.03 -3.46
CA GLY A 277 13.35 77.44 -3.54
C GLY A 277 12.69 78.24 -4.67
N LEU A 278 12.12 77.58 -5.68
CA LEU A 278 11.38 78.21 -6.80
C LEU A 278 9.91 78.46 -6.46
N PHE A 279 9.34 77.69 -5.53
CA PHE A 279 8.07 78.03 -4.92
C PHE A 279 8.28 79.23 -4.00
N LYS A 280 8.07 80.44 -4.54
CA LYS A 280 7.89 81.64 -3.70
C LYS A 280 6.80 81.32 -2.68
N THR A 281 7.15 81.28 -1.40
CA THR A 281 6.19 81.47 -0.32
C THR A 281 5.53 82.82 -0.57
N VAL A 282 4.35 82.80 -1.21
CA VAL A 282 3.49 83.97 -1.30
C VAL A 282 2.96 84.14 0.12
N GLY A 283 3.67 84.94 0.91
CA GLY A 283 3.32 85.17 2.30
C GLY A 283 1.86 85.62 2.41
N VAL A 284 1.10 84.91 3.23
CA VAL A 284 0.06 85.55 4.03
C VAL A 284 0.77 86.59 4.87
N SER A 285 0.26 87.82 4.82
CA SER A 285 0.78 88.99 5.53
C SER A 285 1.06 88.69 7.00
N GLY A 286 2.34 88.83 7.38
CA GLY A 286 2.82 89.09 8.75
C GLY A 286 2.58 87.99 9.77
N VAL A 287 3.64 87.32 10.20
CA VAL A 287 4.27 87.46 11.54
C VAL A 287 5.49 86.53 11.56
N ASP A 288 6.59 87.03 12.11
CA ASP A 288 7.85 86.33 12.32
C ASP A 288 7.69 84.90 12.82
N HIS A 289 8.41 83.97 12.21
CA HIS A 289 8.55 82.61 12.71
C HIS A 289 9.34 82.62 14.03
N VAL A 290 8.61 82.73 15.13
CA VAL A 290 9.07 82.24 16.44
C VAL A 290 9.11 80.72 16.37
N THR A 291 10.30 80.15 16.53
CA THR A 291 10.50 78.75 16.91
C THR A 291 9.89 78.52 18.28
N VAL A 292 8.78 77.77 18.37
CA VAL A 292 8.22 77.33 19.65
C VAL A 292 8.65 75.88 19.89
N GLN A 293 9.57 75.70 20.84
CA GLN A 293 9.85 74.43 21.49
C GLN A 293 8.62 73.93 22.25
N ALA A 294 8.50 72.62 22.40
CA ALA A 294 7.48 71.98 23.22
C ALA A 294 7.50 72.54 24.65
N GLY A 295 6.44 73.27 25.05
CA GLY A 295 6.31 73.72 26.43
C GLY A 295 5.31 74.85 26.70
N ASP A 296 5.00 75.73 25.74
CA ASP A 296 4.20 76.93 26.02
C ASP A 296 2.81 76.96 25.34
N PRO A 297 1.80 77.58 25.99
CA PRO A 297 0.40 77.43 25.62
C PRO A 297 0.07 78.12 24.29
N LEU A 298 -0.76 77.44 23.48
CA LEU A 298 -1.21 77.92 22.18
C LEU A 298 -1.94 79.27 22.31
N PRO A 299 -1.66 80.25 21.43
CA PRO A 299 -2.48 81.45 21.32
C PRO A 299 -3.83 81.08 20.68
N GLU A 300 -4.90 81.54 21.30
CA GLU A 300 -6.27 81.31 20.87
C GLU A 300 -6.53 81.90 19.47
N GLY A 301 -7.08 81.09 18.55
CA GLY A 301 -7.92 81.61 17.47
C GLY A 301 -7.59 81.33 16.00
N GLN A 302 -6.69 80.41 15.63
CA GLN A 302 -6.54 80.01 14.21
C GLN A 302 -6.56 78.49 14.01
N ALA A 303 -7.68 77.98 13.47
CA ALA A 303 -7.87 76.59 13.12
C ALA A 303 -7.35 76.31 11.70
N VAL A 304 -6.33 75.45 11.57
CA VAL A 304 -5.90 74.87 10.30
C VAL A 304 -7.04 74.01 9.74
N GLN A 305 -7.59 74.35 8.57
CA GLN A 305 -8.63 73.54 7.93
C GLN A 305 -8.04 72.22 7.40
N LYS A 306 -8.29 71.12 8.10
CA LYS A 306 -7.92 69.75 7.70
C LYS A 306 -8.75 69.30 6.49
N SER A 307 -8.19 68.43 5.63
CA SER A 307 -8.94 67.83 4.52
C SER A 307 -10.12 67.00 5.05
N ALA A 308 -11.22 66.93 4.29
CA ALA A 308 -12.45 66.30 4.77
C ALA A 308 -12.25 64.81 5.10
N GLY A 309 -11.38 64.11 4.37
CA GLY A 309 -11.00 62.72 4.67
C GLY A 309 -10.28 62.55 6.01
N VAL A 310 -9.33 63.45 6.35
CA VAL A 310 -8.60 63.38 7.63
C VAL A 310 -9.51 63.74 8.80
N ALA A 311 -10.37 64.75 8.62
CA ALA A 311 -11.37 65.11 9.62
C ALA A 311 -12.41 64.00 9.87
N LEU A 312 -12.73 63.18 8.85
CA LEU A 312 -13.61 62.01 9.02
C LEU A 312 -12.95 60.95 9.88
N GLU A 313 -11.71 60.58 9.56
CA GLU A 313 -10.97 59.54 10.28
C GLU A 313 -10.73 59.91 11.75
N GLU A 314 -10.37 61.16 12.06
CA GLU A 314 -10.21 61.61 13.45
C GLU A 314 -11.51 61.49 14.26
N LYS A 315 -12.65 61.82 13.67
CA LYS A 315 -13.97 61.73 14.34
C LYS A 315 -14.42 60.28 14.52
N VAL A 316 -14.14 59.42 13.54
CA VAL A 316 -14.39 57.99 13.63
C VAL A 316 -13.51 57.36 14.71
N GLU A 317 -12.23 57.69 14.75
CA GLU A 317 -11.30 57.19 15.77
C GLU A 317 -11.65 57.68 17.19
N ALA A 318 -12.10 58.94 17.31
CA ALA A 318 -12.59 59.48 18.58
C ALA A 318 -13.84 58.72 19.08
N LEU A 319 -14.79 58.39 18.18
CA LEU A 319 -15.97 57.60 18.53
C LEU A 319 -15.62 56.15 18.88
N MET A 320 -14.68 55.54 18.16
CA MET A 320 -14.18 54.21 18.50
C MET A 320 -13.61 54.18 19.92
N LYS A 321 -12.79 55.18 20.28
CA LYS A 321 -12.18 55.28 21.62
C LYS A 321 -13.20 55.61 22.72
N ALA A 322 -14.15 56.51 22.44
CA ALA A 322 -15.12 56.96 23.43
C ALA A 322 -16.17 55.90 23.77
N GLU A 323 -16.56 55.08 22.80
CA GLU A 323 -17.68 54.14 22.93
C GLU A 323 -17.28 52.68 22.76
N ASN A 324 -15.99 52.40 22.61
CA ASN A 324 -15.42 51.07 22.39
C ASN A 324 -16.08 50.33 21.21
N LEU A 325 -16.37 51.07 20.14
CA LEU A 325 -17.01 50.57 18.93
C LEU A 325 -15.97 50.06 17.92
N SER A 326 -16.37 49.07 17.11
CA SER A 326 -15.59 48.73 15.93
C SER A 326 -15.58 49.90 14.94
N ARG A 327 -14.54 49.98 14.09
CA ARG A 327 -14.42 51.06 13.09
C ARG A 327 -15.65 51.17 12.19
N HIS A 328 -16.23 50.02 11.81
CA HIS A 328 -17.43 49.98 10.98
C HIS A 328 -18.65 50.58 11.69
N GLU A 329 -18.87 50.24 12.96
CA GLU A 329 -19.97 50.78 13.76
C GLU A 329 -19.78 52.28 14.03
N ALA A 330 -18.55 52.71 14.32
CA ALA A 330 -18.22 54.12 14.49
C ALA A 330 -18.45 54.93 13.20
N MET A 331 -18.10 54.39 12.03
CA MET A 331 -18.40 55.01 10.73
C MET A 331 -19.91 55.13 10.46
N LEU A 332 -20.68 54.06 10.73
CA LEU A 332 -22.14 54.08 10.54
C LEU A 332 -22.81 55.06 11.51
N LYS A 333 -22.35 55.10 12.76
CA LYS A 333 -22.88 56.01 13.77
C LYS A 333 -22.55 57.46 13.43
N PHE A 334 -21.30 57.76 13.07
CA PHE A 334 -20.88 59.10 12.69
C PHE A 334 -21.58 59.56 11.41
N GLY A 335 -21.72 58.68 10.40
CA GLY A 335 -22.37 58.98 9.13
C GLY A 335 -23.86 59.32 9.24
N ARG A 336 -24.53 58.97 10.36
CA ARG A 336 -25.92 59.35 10.65
C ARG A 336 -26.05 60.74 11.26
N THR A 337 -24.96 61.36 11.71
CA THR A 337 -24.95 62.71 12.26
C THR A 337 -24.96 63.77 11.14
N PRO A 338 -25.46 65.00 11.41
CA PRO A 338 -25.37 66.10 10.45
C PRO A 338 -23.93 66.43 10.04
N GLU A 339 -22.99 66.36 10.99
CA GLU A 339 -21.56 66.59 10.77
C GLU A 339 -20.96 65.53 9.83
N GLY A 340 -21.25 64.25 10.08
CA GLY A 340 -20.79 63.15 9.23
C GLY A 340 -21.36 63.19 7.81
N ARG A 341 -22.62 63.60 7.63
CA ARG A 341 -23.22 63.81 6.31
C ARG A 341 -22.57 64.96 5.55
N ASN A 342 -22.30 66.08 6.21
CA ASN A 342 -21.61 67.22 5.60
C ASN A 342 -20.17 66.88 5.20
N LEU A 343 -19.46 66.11 6.04
CA LEU A 343 -18.11 65.63 5.69
C LEU A 343 -18.13 64.67 4.50
N ARG A 344 -19.10 63.75 4.46
CA ARG A 344 -19.27 62.81 3.34
C ARG A 344 -19.52 63.54 2.03
N ALA A 345 -20.42 64.53 2.03
CA ALA A 345 -20.72 65.35 0.87
C ALA A 345 -19.49 66.13 0.37
N ARG A 346 -18.64 66.62 1.28
CA ARG A 346 -17.36 67.26 0.92
C ARG A 346 -16.38 66.26 0.31
N ILE A 347 -16.27 65.06 0.87
CA ILE A 347 -15.42 64.00 0.31
C ILE A 347 -15.89 63.58 -1.08
N ASP A 348 -17.21 63.48 -1.30
CA ASP A 348 -17.76 63.13 -2.61
C ASP A 348 -17.60 64.28 -3.64
N ALA A 349 -17.61 65.54 -3.19
CA ALA A 349 -17.28 66.69 -4.02
C ALA A 349 -15.77 66.80 -4.35
N GLU A 350 -14.90 66.21 -3.52
CA GLU A 350 -13.45 66.14 -3.71
C GLU A 350 -13.04 64.96 -4.64
N LYS A 351 -13.97 64.11 -5.09
CA LYS A 351 -13.68 63.04 -6.05
C LYS A 351 -13.63 63.59 -7.49
N PRO A 352 -12.59 63.25 -8.29
CA PRO A 352 -12.53 63.67 -9.68
C PRO A 352 -13.62 63.00 -10.52
N VAL A 353 -14.36 63.78 -11.31
CA VAL A 353 -15.33 63.29 -12.29
C VAL A 353 -14.56 62.60 -13.42
N VAL A 354 -14.64 61.28 -13.50
CA VAL A 354 -14.13 60.53 -14.65
C VAL A 354 -15.11 60.72 -15.80
N THR A 355 -14.79 61.62 -16.74
CA THR A 355 -15.46 61.66 -18.04
C THR A 355 -14.87 60.55 -18.90
N GLU A 356 -15.67 59.53 -19.19
CA GLU A 356 -15.33 58.49 -20.16
C GLU A 356 -15.12 59.14 -21.54
N GLY A 357 -13.94 58.92 -22.13
CA GLY A 357 -13.57 59.31 -23.48
C GLY A 357 -12.96 58.14 -24.21
#